data_AF-A0AAW9CL00-F1
#
_entry.id   AF-A0AAW9CL00-F1
#
_cell.length_a   1.000
_cell.length_b   1.000
_cell.length_c   1.000
_cell.angle_alpha   90.00
_cell.angle_beta   90.00
_cell.angle_gamma   90.00
#
_symmetry.space_group_name_H-M   'P 1'
#
loop_
_entity.id
_entity.type
_entity.pdbx_description
1 polymer ?
#
loop_
_entity_poly.entity_id
_entity_poly.type
_entity_poly.pdbx_seq_one_letter_code
_entity_poly.pdbx_strand_id
1 'polypeptide(L)'
;MSLAPTFAAADDQILSEIWDLGICALRAGYCEWTDAHWPAPTSLGWSWFVDVEKTLRIVPDSLASNLMIISAEGYDLGPENTRRFLLDWIAKFDWRGLLAPLIPD
;
A
#
# COMPACT_ATOMS: atom_id res chain seq x y z
N MET A 1 -10.62 0.06 14.18
CA MET A 1 -10.02 0.63 12.96
C MET A 1 -10.41 -0.27 11.79
N SER A 2 -11.05 0.30 10.77
CA SER A 2 -11.49 -0.41 9.57
C SER A 2 -10.97 0.34 8.34
N LEU A 3 -9.68 0.18 8.03
CA LEU A 3 -9.11 0.71 6.80
C LEU A 3 -9.74 0.01 5.59
N ALA A 4 -10.17 0.80 4.62
CA ALA A 4 -10.66 0.34 3.33
C ALA A 4 -10.03 1.18 2.22
N PRO A 5 -9.85 0.61 1.01
CA PRO A 5 -9.37 1.39 -0.11
C PRO A 5 -10.40 2.47 -0.46
N THR A 6 -9.93 3.71 -0.54
CA THR A 6 -10.75 4.87 -0.93
C THR A 6 -10.41 5.38 -2.32
N PHE A 7 -9.19 5.09 -2.79
CA PHE A 7 -8.74 5.51 -4.11
C PHE A 7 -7.72 4.52 -4.67
N ALA A 8 -7.77 4.32 -5.99
CA ALA A 8 -6.76 3.60 -6.75
C ALA A 8 -6.68 4.20 -8.16
N ALA A 9 -5.48 4.32 -8.71
CA ALA A 9 -5.29 4.74 -10.08
C ALA A 9 -4.06 4.07 -10.68
N ALA A 10 -4.12 3.78 -11.98
CA ALA A 10 -2.95 3.42 -12.75
C ALA A 10 -2.10 4.67 -13.01
N ASP A 11 -0.78 4.49 -13.07
CA ASP A 11 0.18 5.57 -13.24
C ASP A 11 1.39 5.08 -14.08
N ASP A 12 1.53 5.63 -15.28
CA ASP A 12 2.60 5.28 -16.22
C ASP A 12 3.97 5.78 -15.76
N GLN A 13 4.02 6.83 -14.94
CA GLN A 13 5.28 7.30 -14.37
C GLN A 13 5.82 6.26 -13.37
N ILE A 14 4.96 5.76 -12.48
CA ILE A 14 5.33 4.68 -11.54
C ILE A 14 5.75 3.44 -12.33
N LEU A 15 5.08 3.12 -13.44
CA LEU A 15 5.45 1.99 -14.29
C LEU A 15 6.87 2.15 -14.87
N SER A 16 7.20 3.34 -15.36
CA SER A 16 8.54 3.66 -15.86
C SER A 16 9.60 3.51 -14.76
N GLU A 17 9.33 4.04 -13.57
CA GLU A 17 10.25 3.97 -12.42
C GLU A 17 10.51 2.50 -12.01
N ILE A 18 9.49 1.65 -12.04
CA ILE A 18 9.62 0.21 -11.77
C ILE A 18 10.47 -0.50 -12.83
N TRP A 19 10.34 -0.13 -14.10
CA TRP A 19 11.19 -0.66 -15.17
C TRP A 19 12.65 -0.23 -15.00
N ASP A 20 12.90 1.00 -14.57
CA ASP A 20 14.26 1.49 -14.27
C ASP A 20 14.92 0.72 -13.10
N LEU A 21 14.10 0.18 -12.18
CA LEU A 21 14.54 -0.74 -11.13
C LEU A 21 14.75 -2.18 -11.61
N GLY A 22 14.55 -2.47 -12.90
CA GLY A 22 14.71 -3.80 -13.50
C GLY A 22 13.57 -4.77 -13.20
N ILE A 23 12.42 -4.27 -12.73
CA ILE A 23 11.26 -5.10 -12.39
C ILE A 23 10.33 -5.17 -13.61
N CYS A 24 10.05 -6.37 -14.11
CA CYS A 24 9.10 -6.58 -15.19
C CYS A 24 7.65 -6.42 -14.70
N ALA A 25 7.09 -5.22 -14.88
CA ALA A 25 5.68 -4.92 -14.61
C ALA A 25 4.88 -4.69 -15.90
N LEU A 26 3.62 -5.14 -15.92
CA LEU A 26 2.66 -4.92 -16.99
C LEU A 26 1.86 -3.63 -16.81
N ARG A 27 1.56 -3.30 -15.55
CA ARG A 27 0.84 -2.10 -15.11
C ARG A 27 1.37 -1.68 -13.76
N ALA A 28 1.29 -0.40 -13.45
CA ALA A 28 1.57 0.10 -12.12
C ALA A 28 0.64 1.26 -11.76
N GLY A 29 0.66 1.64 -10.50
CA GLY A 29 -0.18 2.69 -9.99
C GLY A 29 0.01 2.88 -8.49
N TYR A 30 -0.93 3.59 -7.88
CA TYR A 30 -0.97 3.82 -6.45
C TYR A 30 -2.37 3.61 -5.91
N CYS A 31 -2.47 3.47 -4.59
CA CYS A 31 -3.72 3.42 -3.89
C CYS A 31 -3.63 4.09 -2.52
N GLU A 32 -4.79 4.50 -2.02
CA GLU A 32 -4.95 5.13 -0.72
C GLU A 32 -6.07 4.45 0.05
N TRP A 33 -5.78 4.12 1.29
CA TRP A 33 -6.69 3.47 2.23
C TRP A 33 -6.87 4.38 3.41
N THR A 34 -8.13 4.59 3.82
CA THR A 34 -8.43 5.43 4.98
C THR A 34 -9.48 4.78 5.88
N ASP A 35 -9.46 5.17 7.17
CA ASP A 35 -10.53 4.84 8.10
C ASP A 35 -11.47 6.05 8.17
N ALA A 36 -12.59 5.96 7.44
CA ALA A 36 -13.58 7.03 7.34
C ALA A 36 -14.36 7.28 8.64
N HIS A 37 -14.21 6.42 9.66
CA HIS A 37 -14.99 6.47 10.89
C HIS A 37 -14.16 6.87 12.13
N TRP A 38 -12.85 7.07 11.99
CA TRP A 38 -11.99 7.46 13.11
C TRP A 38 -11.93 8.99 13.31
N PRO A 39 -11.93 9.51 14.55
CA PRO A 39 -11.85 10.95 14.81
C PRO A 39 -10.56 11.62 14.27
N ALA A 40 -9.49 10.84 14.11
CA ALA A 40 -8.25 11.24 13.46
C ALA A 40 -8.03 10.34 12.22
N PRO A 41 -8.25 10.81 10.99
CA PRO A 41 -8.25 9.93 9.83
C PRO A 41 -6.92 9.17 9.73
N THR A 42 -7.00 7.84 9.84
CA THR A 42 -5.84 6.97 9.62
C THR A 42 -5.72 6.74 8.13
N SER A 43 -4.50 6.81 7.61
CA SER A 43 -4.20 6.70 6.18
C SER A 43 -3.06 5.72 5.93
N LEU A 44 -3.16 5.00 4.83
CA LEU A 44 -2.17 4.05 4.35
C LEU A 44 -2.17 4.09 2.82
N GLY A 45 -1.05 4.43 2.21
CA GLY A 45 -0.92 4.51 0.76
C GLY A 45 0.31 3.76 0.28
N TRP A 46 0.22 3.13 -0.88
CA TRP A 46 1.36 2.46 -1.51
C TRP A 46 1.23 2.43 -3.02
N SER A 47 2.36 2.23 -3.68
CA SER A 47 2.40 1.93 -5.11
C SER A 47 2.23 0.44 -5.34
N TRP A 48 1.45 0.07 -6.35
CA TRP A 48 1.22 -1.31 -6.75
C TRP A 48 1.68 -1.54 -8.19
N PHE A 49 1.95 -2.79 -8.52
CA PHE A 49 2.20 -3.21 -9.89
C PHE A 49 1.62 -4.59 -10.17
N VAL A 50 1.34 -4.86 -11.44
CA VAL A 50 0.94 -6.17 -11.94
C VAL A 50 2.17 -6.80 -12.58
N ASP A 51 2.60 -7.94 -12.07
CA ASP A 51 3.74 -8.67 -12.64
C ASP A 51 3.35 -9.46 -13.91
N VAL A 52 4.34 -10.15 -14.49
CA VAL A 52 4.14 -11.02 -15.67
C VAL A 52 3.20 -12.21 -15.42
N GLU A 53 3.01 -12.60 -14.16
CA GLU A 53 2.07 -13.64 -13.71
C GLU A 53 0.65 -13.06 -13.48
N LYS A 54 0.43 -11.79 -13.82
CA LYS A 54 -0.81 -11.03 -13.62
C LYS A 54 -1.23 -10.90 -12.16
N THR A 55 -0.26 -10.91 -11.25
CA THR A 55 -0.47 -10.77 -9.81
C THR A 55 -0.19 -9.34 -9.38
N LEU A 56 -1.12 -8.75 -8.62
CA LEU A 56 -0.91 -7.48 -7.93
C LEU A 56 0.15 -7.63 -6.82
N ARG A 57 1.15 -6.75 -6.86
CA ARG A 57 2.25 -6.68 -5.89
C ARG A 57 2.42 -5.25 -5.39
N ILE A 58 3.02 -5.12 -4.22
CA ILE A 58 3.39 -3.82 -3.63
C ILE A 58 4.78 -3.47 -4.16
N VAL A 59 4.97 -2.24 -4.64
CA VAL A 59 6.29 -1.72 -5.00
C VAL A 59 7.15 -1.62 -3.74
N PRO A 60 8.38 -2.15 -3.74
CA PRO A 60 9.28 -2.05 -2.60
C PRO A 60 9.40 -0.61 -2.07
N ASP A 61 9.40 -0.46 -0.76
CA ASP A 61 9.58 0.82 -0.04
C ASP A 61 8.55 1.93 -0.35
N SER A 62 7.48 1.64 -1.08
CA SER A 62 6.44 2.63 -1.44
C SER A 62 5.41 2.87 -0.34
N LEU A 63 5.37 2.05 0.72
CA LEU A 63 4.36 2.17 1.76
C LEU A 63 4.56 3.44 2.60
N ALA A 64 3.56 4.30 2.59
CA ALA A 64 3.44 5.52 3.37
C ALA A 64 2.21 5.46 4.30
N SER A 65 2.32 6.04 5.48
CA SER A 65 1.23 6.10 6.46
C SER A 65 1.46 7.26 7.42
N ASN A 66 0.37 7.73 8.03
CA ASN A 66 0.42 8.66 9.18
C ASN A 66 0.44 7.93 10.54
N LEU A 67 0.65 6.61 10.56
CA LEU A 67 0.74 5.81 11.77
C LEU A 67 2.18 5.75 12.32
N MET A 68 2.29 5.70 13.65
CA MET A 68 3.48 5.27 14.39
C MET A 68 3.06 4.16 15.33
N ILE A 69 3.64 2.96 15.17
CA ILE A 69 3.37 1.86 16.08
C ILE A 69 4.22 2.05 17.34
N ILE A 70 3.56 1.90 18.49
CA ILE A 70 4.19 1.97 19.81
C ILE A 70 4.34 0.58 20.42
N SER A 71 5.34 0.41 21.28
CA SER A 71 5.51 -0.77 22.11
C SER A 71 4.43 -0.86 23.19
N ALA A 72 4.36 -1.99 23.89
CA ALA A 72 3.44 -2.16 25.03
C ALA A 72 3.72 -1.16 26.17
N GLU A 73 4.96 -0.70 26.28
CA GLU A 73 5.43 0.31 27.23
C GLU A 73 5.17 1.75 26.76
N GLY A 74 4.64 1.94 25.55
CA GLY A 74 4.26 3.24 25.00
C GLY A 74 5.36 3.96 24.23
N TYR A 75 6.46 3.29 23.86
CA TYR A 75 7.55 3.91 23.09
C TYR A 75 7.36 3.71 21.59
N ASP A 76 7.67 4.73 20.80
CA ASP A 76 7.71 4.63 19.35
C ASP A 76 8.69 3.54 18.88
N LEU A 77 8.22 2.64 18.02
CA LEU A 77 9.09 1.64 17.38
C LEU A 77 9.90 2.22 16.22
N GLY A 78 9.57 3.45 15.81
CA GLY A 78 10.19 4.14 14.68
C GLY A 78 9.54 3.80 13.32
N PRO A 79 9.88 4.59 12.29
CA PRO A 79 9.22 4.52 10.98
C PRO A 79 9.46 3.19 10.26
N GLU A 80 10.67 2.64 10.31
CA GLU A 80 11.01 1.38 9.62
C GLU A 80 10.28 0.16 10.21
N ASN A 81 10.26 0.05 11.54
CA ASN A 81 9.50 -1.01 12.20
C ASN A 81 8.00 -0.84 11.95
N THR A 82 7.51 0.40 11.98
CA THR A 82 6.11 0.68 11.67
C THR A 82 5.74 0.23 10.26
N ARG A 83 6.54 0.60 9.25
CA ARG A 83 6.34 0.19 7.85
C ARG A 83 6.31 -1.34 7.73
N ARG A 84 7.27 -2.04 8.36
CA ARG A 84 7.34 -3.51 8.34
C ARG A 84 6.07 -4.15 8.92
N PHE A 85 5.63 -3.71 10.11
CA PHE A 85 4.43 -4.25 10.73
C PHE A 85 3.16 -3.95 9.93
N LEU A 86 3.09 -2.79 9.27
CA LEU A 86 1.98 -2.46 8.38
C LEU A 86 1.97 -3.33 7.12
N LEU A 87 3.13 -3.60 6.51
CA LEU A 87 3.24 -4.56 5.40
C LEU A 87 2.79 -5.97 5.82
N ASP A 88 3.26 -6.44 6.98
CA ASP A 88 2.85 -7.73 7.55
C ASP A 88 1.34 -7.76 7.85
N TRP A 89 0.75 -6.63 8.24
CA TRP A 89 -0.68 -6.51 8.47
C TRP A 89 -1.48 -6.53 7.15
N ILE A 90 -1.05 -5.78 6.12
CA ILE A 90 -1.64 -5.80 4.78
C ILE A 90 -1.65 -7.21 4.19
N ALA A 91 -0.56 -7.97 4.41
CA ALA A 91 -0.43 -9.33 3.91
C ALA A 91 -1.44 -10.33 4.54
N LYS A 92 -2.11 -9.98 5.64
CA LYS A 92 -3.08 -10.86 6.33
C LYS A 92 -4.47 -10.86 5.71
N PHE A 93 -4.77 -9.93 4.80
CA PHE A 93 -6.08 -9.86 4.14
C PHE A 93 -5.95 -9.72 2.63
N ASP A 94 -7.03 -10.03 1.91
CA ASP A 94 -7.07 -9.95 0.46
C ASP A 94 -7.21 -8.50 -0.04
N TRP A 95 -6.15 -7.72 0.17
CA TRP A 95 -6.10 -6.33 -0.32
C TRP A 95 -6.21 -6.25 -1.84
N ARG A 96 -5.82 -7.31 -2.56
CA ARG A 96 -5.90 -7.37 -4.04
C ARG A 96 -7.34 -7.42 -4.50
N GLY A 97 -8.15 -8.29 -3.89
CA GLY A 97 -9.59 -8.36 -4.16
C GLY A 97 -10.33 -7.07 -3.79
N LEU A 98 -9.86 -6.35 -2.76
CA LEU A 98 -10.41 -5.05 -2.37
C LEU A 98 -10.00 -3.92 -3.33
N LEU A 99 -8.80 -4.00 -3.92
CA LEU A 99 -8.26 -2.97 -4.79
C LEU A 99 -8.67 -3.12 -6.26
N ALA A 100 -8.75 -4.35 -6.77
CA ALA A 100 -9.01 -4.63 -8.18
C ALA A 100 -10.26 -3.92 -8.75
N PRO A 101 -11.41 -3.81 -8.03
CA PRO A 101 -12.59 -3.10 -8.54
C PRO A 101 -12.40 -1.59 -8.71
N LEU A 102 -11.37 -1.00 -8.08
CA LEU A 102 -11.08 0.44 -8.14
C LEU A 102 -10.09 0.80 -9.23
N ILE A 103 -9.37 -0.18 -9.79
CA ILE A 103 -8.43 0.04 -10.88
C ILE A 103 -9.24 -0.06 -12.19
N PRO A 104 -9.43 1.05 -12.93
CA PRO A 104 -10.11 0.99 -14.21
C PRO A 104 -9.33 0.07 -15.18
N ASP A 105 -10.05 -0.64 -16.04
CA ASP A 105 -9.47 -1.53 -17.05
C ASP A 105 -8.42 -0.81 -17.91
#